data_AF-Q0QXE1-F1
#
_entry.id   AF-Q0QXE1-F1
#
_cell.length_a   1.000
_cell.length_b   1.000
_cell.length_c   1.000
_cell.angle_alpha   90.00
_cell.angle_beta   90.00
_cell.angle_gamma   90.00
#
_symmetry.space_group_name_H-M   'P 1'
#
loop_
_entity.id
_entity.type
_entity.pdbx_description
1 polymer ?
#
loop_
_entity_poly.entity_id
_entity_poly.type
_entity_poly.pdbx_seq_one_letter_code
_entity_poly.pdbx_strand_id
1 'polypeptide(L)'
;FHILGVAGVFGGSFFSAMHGSLVTSSLLAESAGDISLNLGYKFGQEDETYSISAAHGYFGRLIFQYASFNNSRSLHFFLAAWPVIGIWFTALGVSTMAFNLNGLNFNQSILDSSGHLILSWAD
;
A
#
# COMPACT_ATOMS: atom_id res chain seq x y z
N PHE A 1 9.31 2.02 14.81
CA PHE A 1 9.81 2.27 13.43
C PHE A 1 9.77 1.02 12.55
N HIS A 2 10.32 -0.12 12.98
CA HIS A 2 10.25 -1.38 12.22
C HIS A 2 8.84 -1.74 11.70
N ILE A 3 7.79 -1.68 12.55
CA ILE A 3 6.41 -2.00 12.16
C ILE A 3 5.87 -1.06 11.05
N LEU A 4 6.27 0.22 11.05
CA LEU A 4 5.92 1.15 9.96
C LEU A 4 6.58 0.73 8.64
N GLY A 5 7.80 0.21 8.71
CA GLY A 5 8.49 -0.42 7.59
C GLY A 5 7.74 -1.60 7.00
N VAL A 6 7.32 -2.53 7.86
CA VAL A 6 6.51 -3.70 7.48
C VAL A 6 5.21 -3.26 6.80
N ALA A 7 4.48 -2.30 7.39
CA ALA A 7 3.28 -1.74 6.79
C ALA A 7 3.56 -1.04 5.43
N GLY A 8 4.71 -0.38 5.31
CA GLY A 8 5.17 0.24 4.06
C GLY A 8 5.35 -0.77 2.93
N VAL A 9 6.05 -1.89 3.19
CA VAL A 9 6.32 -2.90 2.16
C VAL A 9 5.10 -3.76 1.84
N PHE A 10 4.32 -4.17 2.84
CA PHE A 10 3.09 -4.93 2.62
C PHE A 10 2.02 -4.08 1.94
N GLY A 11 1.85 -2.82 2.37
CA GLY A 11 0.96 -1.90 1.67
C GLY A 11 1.45 -1.59 0.26
N GLY A 12 2.76 -1.40 0.06
CA GLY A 12 3.34 -1.16 -1.27
C GLY A 12 3.08 -2.31 -2.25
N SER A 13 3.28 -3.56 -1.83
CA SER A 13 2.98 -4.73 -2.67
C SER A 13 1.48 -4.87 -2.94
N PHE A 14 0.63 -4.66 -1.92
CA PHE A 14 -0.82 -4.64 -2.06
C PHE A 14 -1.28 -3.58 -3.06
N PHE A 15 -0.83 -2.34 -2.92
CA PHE A 15 -1.24 -1.24 -3.80
C PHE A 15 -0.69 -1.40 -5.22
N SER A 16 0.48 -2.01 -5.39
CA SER A 16 1.00 -2.39 -6.71
C SER A 16 0.05 -3.37 -7.42
N ALA A 17 -0.37 -4.43 -6.73
CA ALA A 17 -1.31 -5.42 -7.27
C ALA A 17 -2.69 -4.80 -7.53
N MET A 18 -3.20 -3.98 -6.60
CA MET A 18 -4.46 -3.27 -6.73
C MET A 18 -4.45 -2.32 -7.95
N HIS A 19 -3.42 -1.47 -8.09
CA HIS A 19 -3.33 -0.55 -9.21
C HIS A 19 -3.23 -1.27 -10.56
N GLY A 20 -2.34 -2.27 -10.66
CA GLY A 20 -2.17 -3.05 -11.88
C GLY A 20 -3.46 -3.76 -12.31
N SER A 21 -4.18 -4.36 -11.36
CA SER A 21 -5.46 -5.04 -11.64
C SER A 21 -6.57 -4.08 -12.07
N LEU A 22 -6.72 -2.92 -11.43
CA LEU A 22 -7.75 -1.93 -11.79
C LEU A 22 -7.50 -1.29 -13.15
N VAL A 23 -6.24 -0.97 -13.48
CA VAL A 23 -5.88 -0.45 -14.81
C VAL A 23 -6.16 -1.52 -15.87
N THR A 24 -5.69 -2.75 -15.66
CA THR A 24 -5.88 -3.87 -16.61
C THR A 24 -7.36 -4.19 -16.83
N SER A 25 -8.19 -4.12 -15.79
CA SER A 25 -9.63 -4.40 -15.90
C SER A 25 -10.44 -3.29 -16.60
N SER A 26 -9.83 -2.14 -16.89
CA SER A 26 -10.51 -0.98 -17.46
C SER A 26 -9.85 -0.46 -18.75
N LEU A 27 -8.98 -1.26 -19.37
CA LEU A 27 -8.42 -0.98 -20.70
C LEU A 27 -9.53 -0.74 -21.72
N LEU A 28 -9.33 0.24 -22.59
CA LEU A 28 -10.22 0.49 -23.72
C LEU A 28 -10.04 -0.63 -24.76
N ALA A 29 -11.14 -1.08 -25.36
CA ALA A 29 -11.11 -2.13 -26.35
C ALA A 29 -10.54 -1.61 -27.69
N GLU A 30 -9.22 -1.66 -27.84
CA GLU A 30 -8.50 -1.18 -29.04
C GLU A 30 -7.97 -2.31 -29.94
N SER A 31 -8.18 -3.57 -29.55
CA SER A 31 -7.76 -4.77 -30.29
C SER A 31 -8.92 -5.75 -30.48
N ALA A 32 -8.88 -6.57 -31.54
CA ALA A 32 -9.94 -7.54 -31.86
C ALA A 32 -9.39 -8.97 -32.01
N GLY A 33 -10.19 -9.96 -31.61
CA GLY A 33 -9.83 -11.39 -31.68
C GLY A 33 -8.80 -11.81 -30.63
N ASP A 34 -8.04 -12.86 -30.92
CA ASP A 34 -7.12 -13.51 -29.97
C ASP A 34 -5.69 -12.90 -29.96
N ILE A 35 -5.58 -11.61 -30.25
CA ILE A 35 -4.30 -10.88 -30.17
C ILE A 35 -4.12 -10.26 -28.78
N SER A 36 -2.87 -9.96 -28.41
CA SER A 36 -2.57 -9.32 -27.13
C SER A 36 -3.20 -7.93 -27.01
N LEU A 37 -3.86 -7.66 -25.88
CA LEU A 37 -4.42 -6.34 -25.55
C LEU A 37 -3.34 -5.24 -25.49
N ASN A 38 -2.07 -5.60 -25.24
CA ASN A 38 -0.97 -4.64 -25.21
C ASN A 38 -0.76 -3.95 -26.56
N LEU A 39 -1.17 -4.57 -27.67
CA LEU A 39 -1.11 -3.96 -29.01
C LEU A 39 -2.10 -2.82 -29.20
N GLY A 40 -3.11 -2.70 -28.32
CA GLY A 40 -4.01 -1.56 -28.29
C GLY A 40 -3.27 -0.26 -27.96
N TYR A 41 -2.28 -0.31 -27.07
CA TYR A 41 -1.48 0.87 -26.73
C TYR A 41 -0.39 1.14 -27.77
N LYS A 42 -0.32 2.40 -28.21
CA LYS A 42 0.76 2.92 -29.06
C LYS A 42 1.66 3.85 -28.25
N PHE A 43 2.97 3.61 -28.33
CA PHE A 43 3.95 4.45 -27.63
C PHE A 43 3.84 5.91 -28.06
N GLY A 44 3.60 6.80 -27.10
CA GLY A 44 3.46 8.24 -27.33
C GLY A 44 2.07 8.71 -27.77
N GLN A 45 1.04 7.86 -27.70
CA GLN A 45 -0.34 8.31 -27.92
C GLN A 45 -0.75 9.37 -26.90
N GLU A 46 -1.61 10.31 -27.32
CA GLU A 46 -2.09 11.41 -26.48
C GLU A 46 -3.21 10.98 -25.53
N ASP A 47 -4.06 10.04 -25.97
CA ASP A 47 -5.23 9.59 -25.22
C ASP A 47 -4.88 8.51 -24.19
N GLU A 48 -5.60 8.52 -23.07
CA GLU A 48 -5.49 7.51 -22.01
C GLU A 48 -5.94 6.13 -22.50
N THR A 49 -5.19 5.08 -22.15
CA THR A 49 -5.46 3.70 -22.61
C THR A 49 -6.52 2.95 -21.78
N TYR A 50 -6.98 3.54 -20.68
CA TYR A 50 -7.95 2.93 -19.76
C TYR A 50 -8.94 3.96 -19.22
N SER A 51 -10.11 3.49 -18.77
CA SER A 51 -11.14 4.34 -18.18
C SER A 51 -10.98 4.46 -16.66
N ILE A 52 -10.37 5.55 -16.20
CA ILE A 52 -10.27 5.85 -14.76
C ILE A 52 -11.64 5.96 -14.08
N SER A 53 -12.66 6.43 -14.80
CA SER A 53 -14.02 6.53 -14.28
C SER A 53 -14.63 5.15 -14.02
N ALA A 54 -14.40 4.18 -14.93
CA ALA A 54 -14.84 2.80 -14.74
C ALA A 54 -14.10 2.14 -13.57
N ALA A 55 -12.78 2.31 -13.49
CA ALA A 55 -11.97 1.79 -12.38
C ALA A 55 -12.41 2.38 -11.03
N HIS A 56 -12.60 3.70 -10.97
CA HIS A 56 -13.09 4.40 -9.77
C HIS A 56 -14.47 3.90 -9.37
N GLY A 57 -15.40 3.78 -10.33
CA GLY A 57 -16.76 3.30 -10.09
C GLY A 57 -16.82 1.85 -9.60
N TYR A 58 -15.95 0.97 -10.10
CA TYR A 58 -15.80 -0.39 -9.59
C TYR A 58 -15.28 -0.38 -8.15
N PHE A 59 -14.12 0.25 -7.91
CA PHE A 59 -13.47 0.20 -6.61
C PHE A 59 -14.28 0.94 -5.52
N GLY A 60 -14.94 2.03 -5.89
CA GLY A 60 -15.85 2.78 -5.00
C GLY A 60 -17.08 1.98 -4.59
N ARG A 61 -17.53 1.02 -5.40
CA ARG A 61 -18.59 0.06 -5.01
C ARG A 61 -18.05 -1.12 -4.20
N LEU A 62 -16.81 -1.54 -4.45
CA LEU A 62 -16.18 -2.66 -3.74
C LEU A 62 -15.95 -2.35 -2.25
N ILE A 63 -15.51 -1.13 -1.93
CA ILE A 63 -15.20 -0.70 -0.56
C ILE A 63 -16.25 0.32 -0.07
N PHE A 64 -16.11 1.58 -0.48
CA PHE A 64 -17.11 2.65 -0.39
C PHE A 64 -16.62 3.84 -1.21
N GLN A 65 -17.52 4.70 -1.70
CA GLN A 65 -17.23 5.66 -2.76
C GLN A 65 -16.03 6.59 -2.47
N TYR A 66 -15.91 7.05 -1.22
CA TYR A 66 -14.86 7.97 -0.79
C TYR A 66 -13.50 7.31 -0.54
N ALA A 67 -13.41 5.97 -0.52
CA ALA A 67 -12.15 5.23 -0.42
C ALA A 67 -11.40 5.13 -1.75
N SER A 68 -12.03 5.54 -2.86
CA SER A 68 -11.49 5.40 -4.20
C SER A 68 -10.93 6.72 -4.73
N PHE A 69 -9.84 6.67 -5.50
CA PHE A 69 -9.26 7.84 -6.14
C PHE A 69 -9.99 8.13 -7.46
N ASN A 70 -10.47 9.36 -7.63
CA ASN A 70 -10.99 9.87 -8.90
C ASN A 70 -10.02 10.84 -9.61
N ASN A 71 -8.89 11.18 -8.96
CA ASN A 71 -7.82 11.99 -9.51
C ASN A 71 -6.55 11.14 -9.65
N SER A 72 -6.11 10.92 -10.89
CA SER A 72 -4.92 10.11 -11.19
C SER A 72 -3.66 10.64 -10.52
N ARG A 73 -3.48 11.97 -10.40
CA ARG A 73 -2.29 12.56 -9.78
C ARG A 73 -2.21 12.23 -8.29
N SER A 74 -3.34 12.34 -7.59
CA SER A 74 -3.41 11.98 -6.16
C SER A 74 -3.18 10.48 -5.94
N LEU A 75 -3.72 9.63 -6.82
CA LEU A 75 -3.47 8.19 -6.78
C LEU A 75 -1.97 7.88 -6.92
N HIS A 76 -1.32 8.40 -7.97
CA HIS A 76 0.09 8.10 -8.21
C HIS A 76 1.00 8.71 -7.15
N PHE A 77 0.66 9.89 -6.63
CA PHE A 77 1.36 10.45 -5.47
C PHE A 77 1.27 9.53 -4.25
N PHE A 78 0.08 8.98 -3.96
CA PHE A 78 -0.10 8.03 -2.86
C PHE A 78 0.69 6.74 -3.08
N LEU A 79 0.67 6.18 -4.29
CA LEU A 79 1.43 4.97 -4.66
C LEU A 79 2.94 5.16 -4.46
N ALA A 80 3.46 6.36 -4.73
CA ALA A 80 4.86 6.70 -4.46
C ALA A 80 5.11 6.93 -2.95
N ALA A 81 4.27 7.73 -2.29
CA ALA A 81 4.49 8.16 -0.92
C ALA A 81 4.45 7.00 0.09
N TRP A 82 3.50 6.07 -0.06
CA TRP A 82 3.29 4.99 0.91
C TRP A 82 4.54 4.12 1.17
N PRO A 83 5.13 3.45 0.17
CA PRO A 83 6.32 2.63 0.39
C PRO A 83 7.54 3.48 0.78
N VAL A 84 7.70 4.68 0.21
CA VAL A 84 8.85 5.57 0.49
C VAL A 84 8.87 5.98 1.96
N ILE A 85 7.75 6.48 2.48
CA ILE A 85 7.65 6.90 3.88
C ILE A 85 7.89 5.72 4.82
N GLY A 86 7.34 4.54 4.51
CA GLY A 86 7.57 3.32 5.30
C GLY A 86 9.06 2.95 5.39
N ILE A 87 9.77 2.95 4.26
CA ILE A 87 11.20 2.65 4.22
C ILE A 87 12.04 3.72 4.92
N TRP A 88 11.68 5.01 4.80
CA TRP A 88 12.33 6.07 5.58
C TRP A 88 12.23 5.82 7.09
N PHE A 89 11.05 5.43 7.60
CA PHE A 89 10.93 5.08 9.01
C PHE A 89 11.76 3.86 9.39
N THR A 90 11.87 2.83 8.54
CA THR A 90 12.80 1.71 8.79
C THR A 90 14.23 2.18 8.91
N ALA A 91 14.68 3.01 7.97
CA ALA A 91 16.03 3.57 7.98
C ALA A 91 16.29 4.40 9.24
N LEU A 92 15.33 5.23 9.65
CA LEU A 92 15.38 5.95 10.92
C LEU A 92 15.45 4.98 12.12
N GLY A 93 14.66 3.90 12.12
CA GLY A 93 14.70 2.85 13.14
C GLY A 93 16.06 2.22 13.34
N VAL A 94 16.71 1.81 12.25
CA VAL A 94 18.07 1.26 12.30
C VAL A 94 19.05 2.33 12.81
N SER A 95 18.90 3.56 12.32
CA SER A 95 19.78 4.68 12.69
C SER A 95 19.67 5.05 14.17
N THR A 96 18.48 5.01 14.76
CA THR A 96 18.28 5.30 16.20
C THR A 96 18.74 4.15 17.10
N MET A 97 18.48 2.90 16.70
CA MET A 97 18.93 1.73 17.46
C MET A 97 20.46 1.59 17.47
N ALA A 98 21.15 2.13 16.47
CA ALA A 98 22.61 2.24 16.48
C ALA A 98 23.17 3.05 17.67
N PHE A 99 22.34 3.90 18.29
CA PHE A 99 22.66 4.67 19.49
C PHE A 99 21.94 4.13 20.74
N ASN A 100 21.60 2.84 20.75
CA ASN A 100 20.98 2.11 21.86
C ASN A 100 19.59 2.62 22.30
N LEU A 101 18.91 3.41 21.46
CA LEU A 101 17.49 3.71 21.64
C LEU A 101 16.66 2.56 21.06
N ASN A 102 16.39 1.57 21.91
CA ASN A 102 15.76 0.30 21.53
C ASN A 102 14.23 0.38 21.45
N GLY A 103 13.62 -0.75 21.06
CA GLY A 103 12.17 -0.92 21.07
C GLY A 103 11.55 -0.90 22.46
N LEU A 104 10.23 -1.04 22.50
CA LEU A 104 9.47 -1.13 23.74
C LEU A 104 9.92 -2.35 24.56
N ASN A 105 10.02 -2.17 25.87
CA ASN A 105 10.27 -3.24 26.83
C ASN A 105 9.07 -3.33 27.76
N PHE A 106 8.37 -4.46 27.71
CA PHE A 106 7.21 -4.74 28.55
C PHE A 106 7.44 -5.97 29.45
N ASN A 107 8.69 -6.29 29.76
CA ASN A 107 9.02 -7.38 30.67
C ASN A 107 8.31 -7.17 32.00
N GLN A 108 7.55 -8.16 32.43
CA GLN A 108 6.84 -8.20 33.70
C GLN A 108 5.86 -7.05 33.92
N SER A 109 5.27 -6.52 32.84
CA SER A 109 4.43 -5.32 32.90
C SER A 109 3.00 -5.54 33.37
N ILE A 110 2.58 -6.79 33.60
CA ILE A 110 1.21 -7.12 34.05
C ILE A 110 1.28 -7.82 35.40
N LEU A 111 0.68 -7.20 36.42
CA LEU A 111 0.56 -7.73 37.77
C LEU A 111 -0.91 -7.86 38.16
N ASP A 112 -1.25 -8.89 38.94
CA ASP A 112 -2.55 -8.99 39.60
C ASP A 112 -2.62 -8.07 40.84
N SER A 113 -3.79 -8.04 41.50
CA SER A 113 -3.98 -7.23 42.72
C SER A 113 -3.15 -7.68 43.93
N SER A 114 -2.56 -8.88 43.87
CA SER A 114 -1.68 -9.44 44.89
C SER A 114 -0.20 -9.26 44.56
N GLY A 115 0.12 -8.65 43.40
CA GLY A 115 1.49 -8.45 42.92
C GLY A 115 2.09 -9.66 42.21
N HIS A 116 1.30 -10.69 41.88
CA HIS A 116 1.80 -11.80 41.08
C HIS A 116 1.93 -11.40 39.61
N LEU A 117 3.03 -11.84 39.00
CA LEU A 117 3.28 -11.67 37.58
C LEU A 117 2.30 -12.50 36.74
N ILE A 118 1.65 -11.83 35.79
CA ILE A 118 0.89 -12.46 34.71
C ILE A 118 1.72 -12.34 33.42
N LEU A 119 2.13 -13.47 32.88
CA LEU A 119 2.93 -13.51 31.65
C LEU A 119 2.12 -13.08 30.43
N SER A 120 2.79 -12.37 29.53
CA SER A 120 2.30 -11.89 28.24
C SER A 120 3.17 -12.42 27.10
N TRP A 121 2.82 -12.11 25.85
CA TRP A 121 3.69 -12.40 24.69
C TRP A 121 4.99 -11.58 24.67
N ALA A 122 5.12 -10.59 25.54
CA ALA A 122 6.31 -9.75 25.64
C ALA A 122 7.33 -10.26 26.67
N ASP A 123 6.95 -11.23 27.51
CA ASP A 123 7.82 -11.91 28.48
C ASP A 123 8.55 -13.10 27.84
#